data_AF-A0A024V8W1-F1
#
_entry.id   AF-A0A024V8W1-F1
#
_cell.length_a   1.000
_cell.length_b   1.000
_cell.length_c   1.000
_cell.angle_alpha   90.00
_cell.angle_beta   90.00
_cell.angle_gamma   90.00
#
_symmetry.space_group_name_H-M   'P 1'
#
loop_
_entity.id
_entity.type
_entity.pdbx_description
1 polymer ?
#
loop_
_entity_poly.entity_id
_entity_poly.type
_entity_poly.pdbx_seq_one_letter_code
_entity_poly.pdbx_strand_id
1 'polypeptide(L)'
;MRIIKYIFFAFIILALFICALNTYIYLKQDSFVFSNEFPTVEEKNQTLGENYEIISGLIVQNAFTSLKELSKYSHPFLNYFLFDYDMIIRSKMDNESKIKNITVPTLFTLSEMDEKVPTSHTRTLFQLSASANKQLYLSKGGTHPNILKNDDGSYHKAMKNFIDTAISIREKNIQKAVERNPNTPN
;
A
#
# COMPACT_ATOMS: atom_id res chain seq x y z
N MET A 1 -23.08 43.93 8.69
CA MET A 1 -22.05 43.31 9.57
C MET A 1 -22.40 41.93 10.12
N ARG A 2 -23.66 41.59 10.47
CA ARG A 2 -24.00 40.26 11.04
C ARG A 2 -23.90 39.12 10.03
N ILE A 3 -24.37 39.31 8.79
CA ILE A 3 -24.35 38.29 7.71
C ILE A 3 -22.92 37.84 7.34
N ILE A 4 -21.98 38.78 7.27
CA ILE A 4 -20.56 38.48 6.99
C ILE A 4 -19.96 37.58 8.08
N LYS A 5 -20.34 37.78 9.35
CA LYS A 5 -19.90 36.92 10.45
C LYS A 5 -20.44 35.50 10.32
N TYR A 6 -21.70 35.31 9.91
CA TYR A 6 -22.27 33.97 9.69
C TYR A 6 -21.61 33.24 8.53
N ILE A 7 -21.31 33.95 7.43
CA ILE A 7 -20.57 33.38 6.29
C ILE A 7 -19.18 32.93 6.75
N PHE A 8 -18.45 33.78 7.49
CA PHE A 8 -17.13 33.45 8.02
C PHE A 8 -17.15 32.25 8.97
N PHE A 9 -18.13 32.18 9.89
CA PHE A 9 -18.32 31.02 10.77
C PHE A 9 -18.65 29.74 10.00
N ALA A 10 -19.46 29.83 8.94
CA ALA A 10 -19.77 28.68 8.09
C ALA A 10 -18.50 28.13 7.39
N PHE A 11 -17.60 29.00 6.92
CA PHE A 11 -16.31 28.59 6.36
C PHE A 11 -15.42 27.90 7.40
N ILE A 12 -15.36 28.41 8.63
CA ILE A 12 -14.59 27.77 9.71
C ILE A 12 -15.15 26.39 10.04
N ILE A 13 -16.47 26.26 10.17
CA ILE A 13 -17.12 24.97 10.44
C ILE A 13 -16.85 23.98 9.30
N LEU A 14 -16.94 24.43 8.06
CA LEU A 14 -16.62 23.59 6.89
C LEU A 14 -15.15 23.16 6.90
N ALA A 15 -14.22 24.06 7.19
CA ALA A 15 -12.80 23.74 7.27
C ALA A 15 -12.49 22.74 8.39
N LEU A 16 -13.09 22.91 9.58
CA LEU A 16 -12.97 21.97 10.69
C LEU A 16 -13.58 20.61 10.36
N PHE A 17 -14.73 20.59 9.68
CA PHE A 17 -15.36 19.36 9.21
C PHE A 17 -14.46 18.61 8.21
N ILE A 18 -13.89 19.32 7.23
CA ILE A 18 -12.94 18.74 6.26
C ILE A 18 -11.71 18.19 6.98
N CYS A 19 -11.17 18.93 7.94
CA CYS A 19 -10.00 18.50 8.72
C CYS A 19 -10.31 17.24 9.55
N ALA A 20 -11.43 17.23 10.27
CA ALA A 20 -11.89 16.07 11.03
C ALA A 20 -12.16 14.86 10.13
N LEU A 21 -12.72 15.08 8.94
CA LEU A 21 -12.97 14.03 7.96
C LEU A 21 -11.67 13.42 7.42
N ASN A 22 -10.67 14.23 7.07
CA ASN A 22 -9.36 13.74 6.65
C ASN A 22 -8.68 12.95 7.79
N THR A 23 -8.72 13.45 9.02
CA THR A 23 -8.14 12.78 10.19
C THR A 23 -8.85 11.46 10.48
N TYR A 24 -10.18 11.43 10.44
CA TYR A 24 -10.97 10.20 10.65
C TYR A 24 -10.64 9.13 9.60
N ILE A 25 -10.52 9.53 8.33
CA ILE A 25 -10.15 8.61 7.25
C ILE A 25 -8.71 8.11 7.43
N TYR A 26 -7.79 8.97 7.85
CA TYR A 26 -6.40 8.59 8.15
C TYR A 26 -6.30 7.60 9.32
N LEU A 27 -7.10 7.79 10.38
CA LEU A 27 -7.07 6.95 11.58
C LEU A 27 -7.75 5.58 11.40
N LYS A 28 -8.68 5.42 10.45
CA LYS A 28 -9.38 4.14 10.21
C LYS A 28 -8.57 3.14 9.37
N GLN A 29 -7.27 3.39 9.18
CA GLN A 29 -6.41 2.64 8.29
C GLN A 29 -5.80 1.41 8.99
N ASP A 30 -6.58 0.35 9.18
CA ASP A 30 -6.09 -0.96 9.68
C ASP A 30 -5.68 -1.88 8.53
N SER A 31 -4.60 -1.57 7.81
CA SER A 31 -3.85 -2.51 6.96
C SER A 31 -2.69 -1.81 6.26
N PHE A 32 -1.65 -1.49 7.03
CA PHE A 32 -0.36 -1.08 6.49
C PHE A 32 0.76 -1.67 7.34
N VAL A 33 1.41 -2.72 6.82
CA VAL A 33 2.53 -3.44 7.43
C VAL A 33 3.33 -3.99 6.24
N PHE A 34 4.62 -3.73 5.99
CA PHE A 34 5.66 -3.03 6.76
C PHE A 34 6.68 -2.48 5.74
N SER A 35 6.97 -1.18 5.78
CA SER A 35 8.35 -0.72 5.84
C SER A 35 8.36 0.48 6.79
N ASN A 36 9.27 0.47 7.78
CA ASN A 36 9.33 1.53 8.78
C ASN A 36 9.75 2.89 8.20
N GLU A 37 10.25 2.92 6.98
CA GLU A 37 10.38 4.09 6.13
C GLU A 37 10.19 3.62 4.69
N PHE A 38 9.40 4.35 3.88
CA PHE A 38 9.72 4.43 2.46
C PHE A 38 10.76 5.55 2.39
N PRO A 39 12.05 5.25 2.13
CA PRO A 39 13.03 6.32 2.06
C PRO A 39 12.57 7.29 0.98
N THR A 40 12.50 8.57 1.35
CA THR A 40 12.41 9.63 0.35
C THR A 40 13.65 9.54 -0.56
N VAL A 41 13.52 10.01 -1.80
CA VAL A 41 14.63 9.98 -2.79
C VAL A 41 15.91 10.65 -2.22
N GLU A 42 15.79 11.52 -1.22
CA GLU A 42 16.93 12.15 -0.50
C GLU A 42 17.58 11.27 0.57
N GLU A 43 16.80 10.48 1.32
CA GLU A 43 17.33 9.51 2.30
C GLU A 43 18.10 8.37 1.63
N LYS A 44 17.81 8.15 0.34
CA LYS A 44 18.52 7.28 -0.60
C LYS A 44 20.02 7.61 -0.74
N ASN A 45 20.46 8.82 -0.38
CA ASN A 45 21.81 9.31 -0.65
C ASN A 45 22.69 9.51 0.60
N GLN A 46 22.15 9.44 1.82
CA GLN A 46 22.89 9.82 3.02
C GLN A 46 23.30 8.66 3.93
N THR A 47 22.64 7.51 3.84
CA THR A 47 23.07 6.30 4.53
C THR A 47 23.63 5.29 3.54
N LEU A 48 24.97 5.25 3.51
CA LEU A 48 25.84 4.29 2.83
C LEU A 48 26.42 4.80 1.51
N GLY A 49 27.76 4.87 1.49
CA GLY A 49 28.52 4.98 0.25
C GLY A 49 28.05 3.93 -0.75
N GLU A 50 28.12 4.32 -2.02
CA GLU A 50 27.64 3.61 -3.21
C GLU A 50 27.31 2.11 -3.03
N ASN A 51 26.07 1.76 -3.41
CA ASN A 51 25.52 0.42 -3.64
C ASN A 51 24.78 -0.23 -2.46
N TYR A 52 23.43 -0.23 -2.53
CA TYR A 52 22.50 -1.37 -2.45
C TYR A 52 21.11 -0.92 -1.93
N GLU A 53 20.05 -1.09 -2.73
CA GLU A 53 18.66 -0.96 -2.27
C GLU A 53 18.36 -2.03 -1.20
N ILE A 54 17.91 -1.61 -0.01
CA ILE A 54 17.79 -2.46 1.20
C ILE A 54 16.50 -3.33 1.21
N ILE A 55 15.55 -3.09 0.30
CA ILE A 55 14.27 -3.84 0.26
C ILE A 55 14.39 -5.04 -0.69
N SER A 56 14.31 -6.25 -0.15
CA SER A 56 14.43 -7.50 -0.92
C SER A 56 13.08 -8.13 -1.32
N GLY A 57 11.97 -7.62 -0.78
CA GLY A 57 10.64 -8.05 -1.13
C GLY A 57 9.55 -7.20 -0.46
N LEU A 58 8.34 -7.27 -0.99
CA LEU A 58 7.16 -6.54 -0.51
C LEU A 58 6.00 -7.52 -0.28
N ILE A 59 5.25 -7.35 0.81
CA ILE A 59 4.00 -8.07 1.05
C ILE A 59 2.86 -7.03 1.05
N VAL A 60 1.83 -7.28 0.25
CA VAL A 60 0.65 -6.44 0.10
C VAL A 60 -0.56 -7.24 0.57
N GLN A 61 -1.19 -6.85 1.68
CA GLN A 61 -2.30 -7.60 2.28
C GLN A 61 -3.60 -6.79 2.27
N ASN A 62 -4.68 -7.39 1.76
CA ASN A 62 -6.04 -6.83 1.71
C ASN A 62 -6.06 -5.34 1.28
N ALA A 63 -5.24 -5.01 0.28
CA ALA A 63 -4.96 -3.63 -0.10
C ALA A 63 -5.99 -3.07 -1.09
N PHE A 64 -6.21 -1.76 -1.00
CA PHE A 64 -7.09 -0.99 -1.89
C PHE A 64 -6.29 -0.20 -2.94
N THR A 65 -6.90 0.10 -4.09
CA THR A 65 -6.27 0.83 -5.21
C THR A 65 -6.04 2.31 -4.90
N SER A 66 -7.09 3.00 -4.47
CA SER A 66 -7.02 4.37 -3.99
C SER A 66 -8.09 4.62 -2.94
N LEU A 67 -7.88 5.67 -2.14
CA LEU A 67 -8.86 6.03 -1.12
C LEU A 67 -10.19 6.44 -1.76
N LYS A 68 -10.14 7.05 -2.95
CA LYS A 68 -11.31 7.40 -3.76
C LYS A 68 -12.12 6.16 -4.10
N GLU A 69 -11.49 5.13 -4.64
CA GLU A 69 -12.18 3.89 -4.99
C GLU A 69 -12.69 3.15 -3.74
N LEU A 70 -11.92 3.12 -2.64
CA LEU A 70 -12.38 2.53 -1.38
C LEU A 70 -13.58 3.29 -0.78
N SER A 71 -13.61 4.61 -0.91
CA SER A 71 -14.72 5.43 -0.42
C SER A 71 -16.01 5.21 -1.21
N LYS A 72 -15.92 4.94 -2.52
CA LYS A 72 -17.09 4.61 -3.35
C LYS A 72 -17.76 3.34 -2.87
N TYR A 73 -16.96 2.36 -2.44
CA TYR A 73 -17.46 1.11 -1.88
C TYR A 73 -18.00 1.28 -0.45
N SER A 74 -17.24 1.91 0.44
CA SER A 74 -17.55 1.94 1.87
C SER A 74 -18.54 3.05 2.29
N HIS A 75 -18.53 4.20 1.60
CA HIS A 75 -19.36 5.37 1.92
C HIS A 75 -19.85 6.05 0.62
N PRO A 76 -20.72 5.40 -0.16
CA PRO A 76 -21.17 5.91 -1.47
C PRO A 76 -21.87 7.29 -1.35
N PHE A 77 -22.55 7.55 -0.24
CA PHE A 77 -23.20 8.85 0.02
C PHE A 77 -22.20 10.01 0.07
N LEU A 78 -20.99 9.77 0.58
CA LEU A 78 -19.95 10.80 0.68
C LEU A 78 -19.51 11.24 -0.72
N ASN A 79 -19.40 10.31 -1.67
CA ASN A 79 -19.08 10.64 -3.06
C ASN A 79 -20.20 11.42 -3.77
N TYR A 80 -21.45 11.29 -3.34
CA TYR A 80 -22.57 12.01 -3.93
C TYR A 80 -22.67 13.47 -3.44
N PHE A 81 -22.41 13.70 -2.15
CA PHE A 81 -22.54 15.04 -1.54
C PHE A 81 -21.27 15.90 -1.64
N LEU A 82 -20.10 15.29 -1.81
CA LEU A 82 -18.86 16.01 -1.99
C LEU A 82 -18.69 16.40 -3.47
N PHE A 83 -18.92 17.68 -3.79
CA PHE A 83 -18.79 18.24 -5.14
C PHE A 83 -17.40 18.04 -5.77
N ASP A 84 -16.35 17.94 -4.94
CA ASP A 84 -15.00 17.59 -5.39
C ASP A 84 -14.25 16.79 -4.32
N TYR A 85 -14.19 15.47 -4.51
CA TYR A 85 -13.43 14.54 -3.66
C TYR A 85 -11.94 14.93 -3.61
N ASP A 86 -11.38 15.36 -4.73
CA ASP A 86 -9.96 15.68 -4.89
C ASP A 86 -9.58 16.99 -4.17
N MET A 87 -10.54 17.90 -3.97
CA MET A 87 -10.36 19.12 -3.18
C MET A 87 -10.41 18.86 -1.67
N ILE A 88 -11.22 17.89 -1.24
CA ILE A 88 -11.52 17.66 0.17
C ILE A 88 -10.56 16.65 0.79
N ILE A 89 -10.17 15.62 0.06
CA ILE A 89 -9.29 14.56 0.57
C ILE A 89 -7.88 14.79 0.01
N ARG A 90 -6.99 15.27 0.88
CA ARG A 90 -5.61 15.64 0.48
C ARG A 90 -4.75 14.44 0.11
N SER A 91 -4.93 13.33 0.83
CA SER A 91 -4.19 12.10 0.56
C SER A 91 -4.99 11.20 -0.37
N LYS A 92 -4.64 11.17 -1.66
CA LYS A 92 -5.32 10.29 -2.64
C LYS A 92 -5.00 8.81 -2.44
N MET A 93 -3.90 8.52 -1.72
CA MET A 93 -3.38 7.17 -1.49
C MET A 93 -3.38 6.34 -2.77
N ASP A 94 -2.81 6.91 -3.83
CA ASP A 94 -2.74 6.28 -5.15
C ASP A 94 -1.75 5.12 -5.15
N ASN A 95 -2.22 3.94 -4.75
CA ASN A 95 -1.43 2.73 -4.72
C ASN A 95 -1.24 2.16 -6.14
N GLU A 96 -2.12 2.50 -7.08
CA GLU A 96 -2.01 2.10 -8.49
C GLU A 96 -0.78 2.71 -9.17
N SER A 97 -0.50 3.99 -8.90
CA SER A 97 0.71 4.64 -9.40
C SER A 97 1.97 4.14 -8.67
N LYS A 98 1.88 3.92 -7.35
CA LYS A 98 3.02 3.42 -6.57
C LYS A 98 3.45 2.02 -6.99
N ILE A 99 2.51 1.09 -7.14
CA ILE A 99 2.81 -0.32 -7.40
C ILE A 99 3.47 -0.55 -8.77
N LYS A 100 3.26 0.36 -9.72
CA LYS A 100 3.93 0.37 -11.04
C LYS A 100 5.42 0.69 -10.97
N ASN A 101 5.90 1.29 -9.88
CA ASN A 101 7.30 1.63 -9.70
C ASN A 101 8.04 0.61 -8.82
N ILE A 102 7.33 -0.36 -8.24
CA ILE A 102 7.90 -1.36 -7.34
C ILE A 102 8.24 -2.61 -8.16
N THR A 103 9.54 -2.89 -8.28
CA THR A 103 10.08 -4.00 -9.08
C THR A 103 10.55 -5.19 -8.24
N VAL A 104 10.70 -5.00 -6.92
CA VAL A 104 11.11 -6.07 -5.99
C VAL A 104 10.08 -7.20 -5.96
N PRO A 105 10.48 -8.44 -5.63
CA PRO A 105 9.55 -9.55 -5.45
C PRO A 105 8.37 -9.15 -4.57
N THR A 106 7.13 -9.40 -5.00
CA THR A 106 5.94 -8.92 -4.28
C THR A 106 4.91 -10.02 -4.06
N LEU A 107 4.54 -10.29 -2.81
CA LEU A 107 3.44 -11.18 -2.46
C LEU A 107 2.17 -10.38 -2.18
N PHE A 108 1.15 -10.59 -2.99
CA PHE A 108 -0.19 -10.06 -2.76
C PHE A 108 -1.03 -11.11 -2.04
N THR A 109 -1.70 -10.71 -0.97
CA THR A 109 -2.57 -11.57 -0.19
C THR A 109 -3.95 -10.93 -0.10
N LEU A 110 -4.99 -11.70 -0.39
CA LEU A 110 -6.37 -11.25 -0.39
C LEU A 110 -7.27 -12.24 0.34
N SER A 111 -8.25 -11.70 1.05
CA SER A 111 -9.17 -12.44 1.90
C SER A 111 -10.55 -12.47 1.26
N GLU A 112 -11.11 -13.66 1.03
CA GLU A 112 -12.39 -13.82 0.33
C GLU A 112 -13.57 -13.20 1.09
N MET A 113 -13.53 -13.29 2.43
CA MET A 113 -14.56 -12.77 3.32
C MET A 113 -14.20 -11.37 3.85
N ASP A 114 -13.44 -10.59 3.08
CA ASP A 114 -13.15 -9.19 3.41
C ASP A 114 -14.34 -8.29 3.08
N GLU A 115 -15.03 -7.84 4.13
CA GLU A 115 -16.17 -6.93 4.00
C GLU A 115 -15.76 -5.45 3.91
N LYS A 116 -14.49 -5.11 4.19
CA LYS A 116 -13.99 -3.73 4.23
C LYS A 116 -13.40 -3.31 2.88
N VAL A 117 -12.63 -4.19 2.27
CA VAL A 117 -11.93 -3.95 1.01
C VAL A 117 -12.29 -5.06 0.02
N PRO A 118 -12.95 -4.74 -1.10
CA PRO A 118 -13.22 -5.73 -2.13
C PRO A 118 -11.95 -6.36 -2.67
N THR A 119 -11.95 -7.68 -2.86
CA THR A 119 -10.80 -8.42 -3.41
C THR A 119 -10.38 -7.93 -4.80
N SER A 120 -11.28 -7.30 -5.55
CA SER A 120 -10.99 -6.67 -6.85
C SER A 120 -9.86 -5.66 -6.76
N HIS A 121 -9.76 -4.87 -5.68
CA HIS A 121 -8.70 -3.87 -5.56
C HIS A 121 -7.30 -4.49 -5.50
N THR A 122 -7.11 -5.50 -4.64
CA THR A 122 -5.81 -6.19 -4.55
C THR A 122 -5.49 -6.91 -5.86
N ARG A 123 -6.49 -7.48 -6.55
CA ARG A 123 -6.30 -8.06 -7.89
C ARG A 123 -5.84 -7.01 -8.91
N THR A 124 -6.44 -5.82 -8.91
CA THR A 124 -6.01 -4.71 -9.77
C THR A 124 -4.56 -4.32 -9.45
N LEU A 125 -4.18 -4.19 -8.18
CA LEU A 125 -2.81 -3.88 -7.80
C LEU A 125 -1.81 -4.98 -8.24
N PHE A 126 -2.20 -6.25 -8.11
CA PHE A 126 -1.40 -7.37 -8.62
C PHE A 126 -1.20 -7.27 -10.14
N GLN A 127 -2.24 -6.93 -10.90
CA GLN A 127 -2.15 -6.75 -12.35
C GLN A 127 -1.23 -5.58 -12.72
N LEU A 128 -1.38 -4.44 -12.05
CA LEU A 128 -0.60 -3.22 -12.30
C LEU A 128 0.85 -3.28 -11.80
N SER A 129 1.18 -4.22 -10.90
CA SER A 129 2.52 -4.36 -10.35
C SER A 129 3.57 -4.60 -11.43
N ALA A 130 4.65 -3.80 -11.36
CA ALA A 130 5.83 -3.93 -12.21
C ALA A 130 6.83 -5.00 -11.72
N SER A 131 6.54 -5.65 -10.59
CA SER A 131 7.36 -6.75 -10.10
C SER A 131 7.32 -7.92 -11.09
N ALA A 132 8.49 -8.33 -11.56
CA ALA A 132 8.64 -9.53 -12.37
C ALA A 132 8.35 -10.81 -11.57
N ASN A 133 8.52 -10.75 -10.23
CA ASN A 133 8.34 -11.88 -9.33
C ASN A 133 7.20 -11.58 -8.36
N LYS A 134 5.99 -11.49 -8.93
CA LYS A 134 4.76 -11.28 -8.18
C LYS A 134 4.02 -12.59 -7.92
N GLN A 135 3.53 -12.75 -6.69
CA GLN A 135 2.75 -13.90 -6.25
C GLN A 135 1.40 -13.41 -5.72
N LEU A 136 0.35 -14.22 -5.87
CA LEU A 136 -0.99 -13.92 -5.39
C LEU A 136 -1.51 -15.08 -4.53
N TYR A 137 -1.92 -14.79 -3.31
CA TYR A 137 -2.54 -15.74 -2.39
C TYR A 137 -3.97 -15.31 -2.06
N LEU A 138 -4.92 -16.25 -2.16
CA LEU A 138 -6.31 -16.07 -1.76
C LEU A 138 -6.61 -16.92 -0.52
N SER A 139 -6.91 -16.25 0.58
CA SER A 139 -7.45 -16.88 1.77
C SER A 139 -8.97 -17.03 1.64
N LYS A 140 -9.45 -18.27 1.50
CA LYS A 140 -10.89 -18.58 1.33
C LYS A 140 -11.72 -18.27 2.58
N GLY A 141 -11.14 -18.51 3.77
CA GLY A 141 -11.80 -18.23 5.05
C GLY A 141 -11.41 -16.89 5.67
N GLY A 142 -10.39 -16.24 5.12
CA GLY A 142 -9.81 -15.01 5.63
C GLY A 142 -10.81 -13.86 5.64
N THR A 143 -10.70 -13.02 6.66
CA THR A 143 -11.44 -11.77 6.83
C THR A 143 -10.46 -10.59 6.84
N HIS A 144 -10.96 -9.36 6.77
CA HIS A 144 -10.11 -8.16 6.80
C HIS A 144 -9.07 -8.17 7.93
N PRO A 145 -9.44 -8.38 9.22
CA PRO A 145 -8.46 -8.37 10.32
C PRO A 145 -7.71 -9.70 10.49
N ASN A 146 -8.18 -10.79 9.89
CA ASN A 146 -7.61 -12.11 10.10
C ASN A 146 -7.60 -12.92 8.80
N ILE A 147 -6.47 -12.85 8.10
CA ILE A 147 -6.24 -13.60 6.86
C ILE A 147 -6.04 -15.10 7.09
N LEU A 148 -5.68 -15.50 8.31
CA LEU A 148 -5.44 -16.90 8.68
C LEU A 148 -6.68 -17.63 9.18
N LYS A 149 -7.84 -16.95 9.18
CA LYS A 149 -9.10 -17.56 9.61
C LYS A 149 -9.40 -18.79 8.73
N ASN A 150 -9.48 -19.96 9.36
CA ASN A 150 -9.68 -21.25 8.71
C ASN A 150 -8.59 -21.59 7.66
N ASP A 151 -7.36 -21.11 7.86
CA ASP A 151 -6.21 -21.49 7.01
C ASP A 151 -5.85 -22.96 7.21
N ASP A 152 -5.56 -23.65 6.10
CA ASP A 152 -5.15 -25.06 6.06
C ASP A 152 -3.61 -25.23 6.00
N GLY A 153 -2.87 -24.16 6.30
CA GLY A 153 -1.41 -24.08 6.13
C GLY A 153 -0.99 -23.55 4.75
N SER A 154 -1.93 -23.31 3.82
CA SER A 154 -1.59 -22.79 2.49
C SER A 154 -1.03 -21.37 2.53
N TYR A 155 -1.42 -20.51 3.47
CA TYR A 155 -0.78 -19.21 3.66
C TYR A 155 0.71 -19.36 3.99
N HIS A 156 1.05 -20.24 4.93
CA HIS A 156 2.44 -20.49 5.34
C HIS A 156 3.28 -21.01 4.17
N LYS A 157 2.70 -21.90 3.33
CA LYS A 157 3.33 -22.37 2.11
C LYS A 157 3.58 -21.24 1.10
N ALA A 158 2.59 -20.37 0.90
CA ALA A 158 2.73 -19.20 0.02
C ALA A 158 3.81 -18.24 0.54
N MET A 159 3.82 -17.96 1.84
CA MET A 159 4.82 -17.11 2.49
C MET A 159 6.23 -17.69 2.34
N LYS A 160 6.40 -18.99 2.61
CA LYS A 160 7.69 -19.68 2.43
C LYS A 160 8.19 -19.57 0.99
N ASN A 161 7.33 -19.88 0.02
CA ASN A 161 7.69 -19.79 -1.41
C ASN A 161 8.10 -18.37 -1.80
N PHE A 162 7.41 -17.37 -1.27
CA PHE A 162 7.75 -15.96 -1.48
C PHE A 162 9.12 -15.60 -0.91
N ILE A 163 9.39 -15.96 0.36
CA ILE A 163 10.67 -15.68 1.02
C ILE A 163 11.83 -16.35 0.28
N ASP A 164 11.70 -17.63 -0.06
CA ASP A 164 12.72 -18.38 -0.79
C ASP A 164 13.03 -17.71 -2.14
N THR A 165 11.99 -17.25 -2.85
CA THR A 165 12.13 -16.52 -4.11
C THR A 165 12.86 -15.19 -3.92
N ALA A 166 12.48 -14.42 -2.90
CA ALA A 166 13.09 -13.12 -2.61
C ALA A 166 14.58 -13.25 -2.26
N ILE A 167 14.93 -14.24 -1.42
CA ILE A 167 16.32 -14.55 -1.05
C ILE A 167 17.13 -14.94 -2.29
N SER A 168 16.64 -15.85 -3.11
CA SER A 168 17.35 -16.30 -4.31
C SER A 168 17.63 -15.15 -5.30
N ILE A 169 16.67 -14.25 -5.50
CA ILE A 169 16.85 -13.08 -6.37
C ILE A 169 17.88 -12.12 -5.79
N ARG A 170 17.83 -11.88 -4.48
CA ARG A 170 18.80 -11.03 -3.79
C ARG A 170 20.22 -11.58 -3.94
N GLU A 171 20.43 -12.87 -3.68
CA GLU A 171 21.72 -13.53 -3.82
C GLU A 171 22.26 -13.44 -5.24
N LYS A 172 21.41 -13.69 -6.26
CA LYS A 172 21.77 -13.54 -7.66
C LYS A 172 22.17 -12.12 -8.03
N ASN A 173 21.50 -11.11 -7.46
CA ASN A 173 21.83 -9.71 -7.70
C ASN A 173 23.17 -9.33 -7.06
N ILE A 174 23.45 -9.82 -5.84
CA ILE A 174 24.73 -9.63 -5.16
C ILE A 174 25.86 -10.27 -5.97
N GLN A 175 25.70 -11.53 -6.40
CA GLN A 175 26.70 -12.22 -7.19
C GLN A 175 27.05 -11.46 -8.49
N LYS A 176 26.03 -11.00 -9.22
CA LYS A 176 26.23 -10.20 -10.45
C LYS A 176 26.97 -8.89 -10.19
N ALA A 177 26.75 -8.26 -9.04
CA ALA A 177 27.42 -7.01 -8.70
C ALA A 177 28.89 -7.25 -8.32
N VAL A 178 29.19 -8.34 -7.60
CA VAL A 178 30.57 -8.78 -7.32
C VAL A 178 31.31 -9.12 -8.62
N GLU A 179 30.69 -9.87 -9.54
CA GLU A 179 31.27 -10.19 -10.85
C GLU A 179 31.55 -8.96 -11.72
N ARG A 180 30.78 -7.87 -11.56
CA ARG A 180 30.97 -6.60 -12.28
C ARG A 180 32.05 -5.71 -11.68
N ASN A 181 32.50 -5.95 -10.44
CA ASN A 181 33.55 -5.18 -9.78
C ASN A 181 34.64 -6.12 -9.20
N PRO A 182 35.60 -6.57 -10.04
CA PRO A 182 36.61 -7.56 -9.65
C PRO A 182 37.63 -7.09 -8.60
N ASN A 183 37.55 -5.84 -8.11
CA ASN A 183 38.46 -5.26 -7.12
C ASN A 183 37.84 -5.14 -5.71
N THR A 184 36.73 -5.82 -5.41
CA THR A 184 36.18 -5.86 -4.04
C THR A 184 37.00 -6.86 -3.18
N PRO A 185 37.63 -6.42 -2.07
CA PRO A 185 38.36 -7.34 -1.20
C PRO A 185 37.39 -8.28 -0.46
N ASN A 186 37.75 -9.57 -0.38
CA ASN A 186 37.07 -10.61 0.40
C ASN A 186 37.01 -10.28 1.90
#